data_AF-A0AAE0Y7G0-F1
#
_entry.id   AF-A0AAE0Y7G0-F1
#
_cell.length_a   1.000
_cell.length_b   1.000
_cell.length_c   1.000
_cell.angle_alpha   90.00
_cell.angle_beta   90.00
_cell.angle_gamma   90.00
#
_symmetry.space_group_name_H-M   'P 1'
#
loop_
_entity.id
_entity.type
_entity.pdbx_description
1 polymer ?
#
loop_
_entity_poly.entity_id
_entity_poly.type
_entity_poly.pdbx_seq_one_letter_code
_entity_poly.pdbx_strand_id
1 'polypeptide(L)'
;MIPAYHMNFCEFFKGDGSVKNFSCDTLPIMYKIEYFKSLSEREMKTTICQRCYYIRHCGAFKEISTSATEYESVISKIRPTQSVVLLVVDVIDMNGSIVPNLMDYIGANHPLIVVGNKADLLSPDCREYLGHVRDVLKSTCQSAGLSNIYKVTLASAKTGFGIERLISILFAFYKKKVDLYIVGTANAGKSSLFNALLASDYCKSSARNLIERATVSVWPGTTLNLLKFPIMRPSHRVHALRQIRLKQELAQKKIRKQMERIKKKEKGFYSWELKEDVNVTDIRTHFTKDLDEKGGAWGQAISAYCSKVDGSLEHENTRPIPEVYDADQYDQSYWTFDTPGVINPDQVLNLMTAKEMTFLTPTTMVVPRCLILKPHETLFVSGLFRLDSKECSSNMFLTVHSGPNIPIHVVTTREADHFYETHIGKEILGVPIGDKERLSKLPSLVAKKLTVLGEGEKVAAADIQLSSVGWVSVAVKKDMVGMLEVFGPGRKGIHLRRPALMRHYLQFKGKRIGNSSFYRTKPPGWVMAKKTY
;
A
#
# COMPACT_ATOMS: atom_id res chain seq x y z
N MET A 1 -47.71 17.95 1.95
CA MET A 1 -46.99 18.17 0.68
C MET A 1 -45.56 18.60 1.02
N ILE A 2 -44.60 17.69 0.85
CA ILE A 2 -43.16 17.89 1.09
C ILE A 2 -42.48 17.45 -0.22
N PRO A 3 -41.45 18.15 -0.73
CA PRO A 3 -41.01 18.00 -2.11
C PRO A 3 -40.35 16.64 -2.36
N ALA A 4 -40.65 16.05 -3.50
CA ALA A 4 -40.05 14.83 -4.00
C ALA A 4 -38.56 15.06 -4.31
N TYR A 5 -37.67 14.67 -3.39
CA TYR A 5 -36.28 14.41 -3.74
C TYR A 5 -36.20 13.01 -4.36
N HIS A 6 -36.00 12.97 -5.68
CA HIS A 6 -35.71 11.77 -6.44
C HIS A 6 -34.43 11.10 -5.91
N MET A 7 -34.59 10.15 -4.99
CA MET A 7 -33.58 9.13 -4.72
C MET A 7 -33.79 7.98 -5.69
N ASN A 8 -32.99 7.92 -6.75
CA ASN A 8 -32.87 6.73 -7.59
C ASN A 8 -32.21 5.64 -6.75
N PHE A 9 -33.04 4.78 -6.14
CA PHE A 9 -32.61 3.49 -5.62
C PHE A 9 -32.40 2.55 -6.80
N CYS A 10 -31.35 1.72 -6.78
CA CYS A 10 -31.21 0.60 -7.70
C CYS A 10 -32.40 -0.36 -7.48
N GLU A 11 -33.40 -0.28 -8.36
CA GLU A 11 -34.42 -1.31 -8.50
C GLU A 11 -33.76 -2.55 -9.13
N PHE A 12 -33.65 -3.63 -8.35
CA PHE A 12 -33.57 -4.98 -8.90
C PHE A 12 -34.95 -5.62 -8.74
N PHE A 13 -35.87 -5.28 -9.64
CA PHE A 13 -37.02 -6.15 -9.93
C PHE A 13 -36.67 -6.98 -11.16
N LYS A 14 -36.49 -8.28 -10.99
CA LYS A 14 -36.90 -9.24 -12.02
C LYS A 14 -38.29 -9.71 -11.63
N GLY A 15 -39.22 -9.57 -12.58
CA GLY A 15 -40.61 -9.94 -12.46
C GLY A 15 -40.82 -11.40 -12.07
N ASP A 16 -42.04 -11.62 -11.61
CA ASP A 16 -42.65 -12.89 -11.20
C ASP A 16 -42.49 -13.18 -9.70
N GLY A 17 -43.51 -12.76 -8.95
CA GLY A 17 -43.64 -12.82 -7.49
C GLY A 17 -43.66 -14.23 -6.90
N SER A 18 -42.53 -14.93 -6.98
CA SER A 18 -42.28 -16.16 -6.21
C SER A 18 -40.95 -16.05 -5.47
N VAL A 19 -41.03 -16.04 -4.14
CA VAL A 19 -39.86 -16.09 -3.25
C VAL A 19 -39.33 -17.52 -3.26
N LYS A 20 -38.23 -17.78 -3.97
CA LYS A 20 -37.41 -18.96 -3.72
C LYS A 20 -36.38 -18.63 -2.64
N ASN A 21 -36.52 -19.29 -1.49
CA ASN A 21 -35.53 -19.28 -0.42
C ASN A 21 -34.20 -19.86 -0.95
N PHE A 22 -33.18 -19.01 -1.08
CA PHE A 22 -31.79 -19.46 -1.15
C PHE A 22 -31.21 -19.41 0.27
N SER A 23 -30.99 -20.59 0.85
CA SER A 23 -30.21 -20.75 2.08
C SER A 23 -28.74 -20.51 1.78
N CYS A 24 -28.21 -19.37 2.22
CA CYS A 24 -26.78 -19.13 2.32
C CYS A 24 -26.41 -19.09 3.79
N ASP A 25 -25.96 -20.23 4.31
CA ASP A 25 -25.35 -20.36 5.62
C ASP A 25 -23.96 -19.70 5.61
N THR A 26 -23.92 -18.37 5.74
CA THR A 26 -22.84 -17.56 6.34
C THR A 26 -23.08 -16.09 5.99
N LEU A 27 -23.82 -15.38 6.84
CA LEU A 27 -23.77 -13.92 7.12
C LEU A 27 -25.07 -13.51 7.84
N PRO A 28 -25.05 -13.13 9.14
CA PRO A 28 -26.23 -12.58 9.76
C PRO A 28 -26.27 -11.04 9.65
N ILE A 29 -27.50 -10.55 9.47
CA ILE A 29 -28.00 -9.16 9.56
C ILE A 29 -27.90 -8.35 8.25
N MET A 30 -28.84 -8.60 7.34
CA MET A 30 -29.34 -7.56 6.42
C MET A 30 -30.10 -6.52 7.25
N TYR A 31 -29.63 -5.28 7.31
CA TYR A 31 -30.49 -4.18 7.74
C TYR A 31 -31.50 -3.91 6.62
N LYS A 32 -32.77 -4.26 6.85
CA LYS A 32 -33.87 -3.93 5.95
C LYS A 32 -33.98 -2.41 5.78
N ILE A 33 -34.30 -1.96 4.57
CA ILE A 33 -34.56 -0.55 4.19
C ILE A 33 -35.56 0.13 5.16
N GLU A 34 -36.46 -0.63 5.77
CA GLU A 34 -37.42 -0.19 6.77
C GLU A 34 -36.78 0.42 8.02
N TYR A 35 -35.60 -0.05 8.45
CA TYR A 35 -34.91 0.47 9.63
C TYR A 35 -34.40 1.91 9.44
N PHE A 36 -34.00 2.27 8.21
CA PHE A 36 -33.57 3.63 7.91
C PHE A 36 -34.76 4.60 7.77
N LYS A 37 -35.96 4.09 7.44
CA LYS A 37 -37.18 4.92 7.37
C LYS A 37 -37.71 5.33 8.75
N SER A 38 -37.32 4.64 9.82
CA SER A 38 -37.77 4.90 11.19
C SER A 38 -36.82 5.81 12.01
N LEU A 39 -35.68 6.23 11.46
CA LEU A 39 -34.69 7.04 12.17
C LEU A 39 -34.96 8.53 11.99
N SER A 40 -34.81 9.30 13.07
CA SER A 40 -34.84 10.76 13.00
C SER A 40 -33.62 11.32 12.25
N GLU A 41 -33.71 12.56 11.77
CA GLU A 41 -32.65 13.23 10.99
C GLU A 41 -31.32 13.37 11.76
N ARG A 42 -31.38 13.37 13.11
CA ARG A 42 -30.19 13.35 13.99
C ARG A 42 -29.60 11.96 14.12
N GLU A 43 -30.44 10.92 14.20
CA GLU A 43 -30.00 9.53 14.33
C GLU A 43 -29.42 8.99 13.02
N MET A 44 -29.97 9.39 11.86
CA MET A 44 -29.37 9.09 10.56
C MET A 44 -27.93 9.60 10.46
N LYS A 45 -27.63 10.78 11.02
CA LYS A 45 -26.29 11.39 10.99
C LYS A 45 -25.27 10.67 11.90
N THR A 46 -25.74 9.90 12.89
CA THR A 46 -24.88 9.13 13.80
C THR A 46 -24.83 7.64 13.47
N THR A 47 -25.76 7.13 12.67
CA THR A 47 -25.86 5.70 12.35
C THR A 47 -24.81 5.29 11.33
N ILE A 48 -24.05 4.25 11.64
CA ILE A 48 -22.95 3.72 10.82
C ILE A 48 -23.53 2.65 9.89
N CYS A 49 -23.28 2.71 8.58
CA CYS A 49 -23.74 1.68 7.65
C CYS A 49 -23.03 0.34 7.92
N GLN A 50 -23.65 -0.78 7.47
CA GLN A 50 -23.10 -2.14 7.67
C GLN A 50 -21.64 -2.25 7.23
N ARG A 51 -21.28 -1.65 6.09
CA ARG A 51 -19.90 -1.58 5.59
C ARG A 51 -18.95 -0.90 6.58
N CYS A 52 -19.34 0.25 7.14
CA CYS A 52 -18.51 1.01 8.07
C CYS A 52 -18.43 0.36 9.47
N TYR A 53 -19.45 -0.42 9.85
CA TYR A 53 -19.40 -1.26 11.04
C TYR A 53 -18.32 -2.34 10.89
N TYR A 54 -18.31 -3.09 9.78
CA TYR A 54 -17.27 -4.10 9.52
C TYR A 54 -15.86 -3.51 9.36
N ILE A 55 -15.72 -2.33 8.77
CA ILE A 55 -14.42 -1.63 8.67
C ILE A 55 -13.91 -1.24 10.06
N ARG A 56 -14.76 -0.69 10.94
CA ARG A 56 -14.36 -0.22 12.28
C ARG A 56 -14.17 -1.33 13.30
N HIS A 57 -14.99 -2.38 13.25
CA HIS A 57 -15.02 -3.42 14.29
C HIS A 57 -14.38 -4.74 13.87
N CYS A 58 -14.33 -5.04 12.57
CA CYS A 58 -13.82 -6.34 12.09
C CYS A 58 -12.52 -6.23 11.29
N GLY A 59 -12.05 -5.02 10.98
CA GLY A 59 -10.75 -4.78 10.32
C GLY A 59 -10.61 -5.41 8.92
N ALA A 60 -11.70 -5.85 8.32
CA ALA A 60 -11.72 -6.57 7.05
C ALA A 60 -12.78 -5.97 6.12
N PHE A 61 -12.32 -5.33 5.05
CA PHE A 61 -13.17 -5.01 3.91
C PHE A 61 -12.59 -5.69 2.67
N LYS A 62 -13.46 -6.36 1.91
CA LYS A 62 -13.13 -6.87 0.58
C LYS A 62 -13.15 -5.67 -0.38
N GLU A 63 -11.98 -5.25 -0.86
CA GLU A 63 -11.85 -4.16 -1.83
C GLU A 63 -12.85 -4.38 -2.97
N ILE A 64 -13.64 -3.37 -3.34
CA ILE A 64 -14.52 -3.45 -4.51
C ILE A 64 -13.60 -3.48 -5.72
N SER A 65 -13.30 -4.68 -6.16
CA SER A 65 -12.42 -4.94 -7.27
C SER A 65 -13.19 -4.71 -8.57
N THR A 66 -12.74 -3.75 -9.37
CA THR A 66 -13.39 -3.44 -10.66
C THR A 66 -12.85 -4.35 -11.76
N SER A 67 -13.71 -4.71 -12.70
CA SER A 67 -13.29 -5.41 -13.91
C SER A 67 -12.37 -4.51 -14.75
N ALA A 68 -11.53 -5.11 -15.61
CA ALA A 68 -10.58 -4.35 -16.43
C ALA A 68 -11.30 -3.32 -17.33
N THR A 69 -12.44 -3.69 -17.91
CA THR A 69 -13.25 -2.83 -18.78
C THR A 69 -13.88 -1.64 -18.05
N GLU A 70 -14.36 -1.85 -16.82
CA GLU A 70 -14.87 -0.76 -15.98
C GLU A 70 -13.75 0.20 -15.58
N TYR A 71 -12.58 -0.33 -15.23
CA TYR A 71 -11.42 0.49 -14.89
C TYR A 71 -10.98 1.38 -16.07
N GLU A 72 -10.93 0.81 -17.28
CA GLU A 72 -10.63 1.56 -18.51
C GLU A 72 -11.59 2.74 -18.69
N SER A 73 -12.90 2.51 -18.46
CA SER A 73 -13.92 3.58 -18.58
C SER A 73 -13.74 4.71 -17.56
N VAL A 74 -13.23 4.40 -16.36
CA VAL A 74 -13.01 5.37 -15.28
C VAL A 74 -11.72 6.15 -15.51
N ILE A 75 -10.62 5.48 -15.85
CA ILE A 75 -9.31 6.13 -16.01
C ILE A 75 -9.20 6.88 -17.33
N SER A 76 -9.85 6.42 -18.40
CA SER A 76 -9.83 7.15 -19.68
C SER A 76 -10.43 8.56 -19.57
N LYS A 77 -11.26 8.81 -18.54
CA LYS A 77 -11.79 10.15 -18.23
C LYS A 77 -10.74 11.09 -17.64
N ILE A 78 -9.57 10.58 -17.20
CA ILE A 78 -8.44 11.40 -16.73
C ILE A 78 -7.70 12.03 -17.90
N ARG A 79 -7.60 11.35 -19.04
CA ARG A 79 -6.86 11.80 -20.23
C ARG A 79 -7.16 13.23 -20.73
N PRO A 80 -8.43 13.70 -20.79
CA PRO A 80 -8.71 15.08 -21.21
C PRO A 80 -8.44 16.14 -20.12
N THR A 81 -8.17 15.74 -18.87
CA THR A 81 -8.03 16.67 -17.75
C THR A 81 -6.63 17.30 -17.71
N GLN A 82 -6.47 18.43 -17.03
CA GLN A 82 -5.15 18.95 -16.66
C GLN A 82 -4.82 18.52 -15.23
N SER A 83 -4.15 17.37 -15.10
CA SER A 83 -3.95 16.73 -13.79
C SER A 83 -2.59 16.08 -13.63
N VAL A 84 -2.22 15.81 -12.38
CA VAL A 84 -1.04 15.03 -12.00
C VAL A 84 -1.51 13.64 -11.58
N VAL A 85 -0.79 12.61 -12.03
CA VAL A 85 -1.10 11.22 -11.68
C VAL A 85 -0.11 10.70 -10.65
N LEU A 86 -0.63 10.19 -9.55
CA LEU A 86 0.12 9.54 -8.48
C LEU A 86 -0.04 8.03 -8.58
N LEU A 87 0.96 7.35 -9.13
CA LEU A 87 0.98 5.88 -9.24
C LEU A 87 1.52 5.26 -7.96
N VAL A 88 0.68 4.48 -7.28
CA VAL A 88 1.03 3.72 -6.07
C VAL A 88 1.44 2.30 -6.45
N VAL A 89 2.66 1.92 -6.09
CA VAL A 89 3.24 0.60 -6.38
C VAL A 89 3.64 -0.08 -5.06
N ASP A 90 3.26 -1.33 -4.85
CA ASP A 90 3.80 -2.13 -3.74
C ASP A 90 5.27 -2.48 -4.01
N VAL A 91 6.19 -2.08 -3.13
CA VAL A 91 7.62 -2.39 -3.29
C VAL A 91 7.93 -3.88 -3.21
N ILE A 92 7.08 -4.67 -2.54
CA ILE A 92 7.26 -6.12 -2.41
C ILE A 92 6.81 -6.82 -3.69
N ASP A 93 5.82 -6.28 -4.40
CA ASP A 93 5.23 -6.85 -5.62
C ASP A 93 5.22 -5.86 -6.79
N MET A 94 6.40 -5.30 -7.13
CA MET A 94 6.50 -4.21 -8.11
C MET A 94 5.87 -4.56 -9.47
N ASN A 95 6.21 -5.72 -10.04
CA ASN A 95 5.67 -6.16 -11.34
C ASN A 95 4.15 -6.43 -11.27
N GLY A 96 3.66 -6.91 -10.13
CA GLY A 96 2.24 -7.14 -9.90
C GLY A 96 1.45 -5.83 -9.68
N SER A 97 2.08 -4.79 -9.15
CA SER A 97 1.44 -3.51 -8.84
C SER A 97 1.55 -2.42 -9.91
N ILE A 98 2.41 -2.59 -10.90
CA ILE A 98 2.46 -1.68 -12.05
C ILE A 98 1.32 -2.04 -12.99
N VAL A 99 0.43 -1.07 -13.23
CA VAL A 99 -0.70 -1.23 -14.15
C VAL A 99 -0.16 -1.35 -15.58
N PRO A 100 -0.42 -2.46 -16.29
CA PRO A 100 -0.02 -2.62 -17.69
C PRO A 100 -0.66 -1.54 -18.57
N ASN A 101 0.09 -1.02 -19.54
CA ASN A 101 -0.40 -0.05 -20.52
C ASN A 101 -1.04 1.21 -19.90
N LEU A 102 -0.62 1.61 -18.70
CA LEU A 102 -1.20 2.76 -17.99
C LEU A 102 -1.22 4.03 -18.85
N MET A 103 -0.17 4.25 -19.64
CA MET A 103 -0.03 5.43 -20.50
C MET A 103 -1.10 5.52 -21.59
N ASP A 104 -1.69 4.40 -22.02
CA ASP A 104 -2.75 4.41 -23.03
C ASP A 104 -4.05 4.99 -22.45
N TYR A 105 -4.29 4.76 -21.14
CA TYR A 105 -5.47 5.25 -20.43
C TYR A 105 -5.31 6.70 -19.98
N ILE A 106 -4.17 7.06 -19.38
CA ILE A 106 -3.97 8.43 -18.86
C ILE A 106 -3.45 9.40 -19.92
N GLY A 107 -2.76 8.92 -20.97
CA GLY A 107 -2.08 9.78 -21.95
C GLY A 107 -0.70 10.29 -21.48
N ALA A 108 0.17 10.65 -22.42
CA ALA A 108 1.57 11.00 -22.15
C ALA A 108 1.78 12.39 -21.52
N ASN A 109 0.76 13.24 -21.52
CA ASN A 109 0.89 14.66 -21.14
C ASN A 109 0.92 14.89 -19.63
N HIS A 110 0.42 13.93 -18.84
CA HIS A 110 0.31 14.08 -17.39
C HIS A 110 1.64 13.80 -16.69
N PRO A 111 2.11 14.69 -15.80
CA PRO A 111 3.25 14.40 -14.94
C PRO A 111 2.95 13.20 -14.03
N LEU A 112 3.81 12.19 -14.07
CA LEU A 112 3.65 10.96 -13.29
C LEU A 112 4.57 10.98 -12.06
N ILE A 113 3.99 10.83 -10.87
CA ILE A 113 4.72 10.62 -9.63
C ILE A 113 4.55 9.18 -9.20
N VAL A 114 5.64 8.44 -9.06
CA VAL A 114 5.61 7.04 -8.62
C VAL A 114 5.94 6.95 -7.14
N VAL A 115 5.06 6.32 -6.37
CA VAL A 115 5.22 6.07 -4.93
C VAL A 115 5.34 4.57 -4.70
N GLY A 116 6.55 4.12 -4.35
CA GLY A 116 6.77 2.78 -3.82
C GLY A 116 6.29 2.70 -2.37
N ASN A 117 5.09 2.17 -2.16
CA ASN A 117 4.46 2.02 -0.85
C ASN A 117 4.91 0.74 -0.14
N LYS A 118 4.65 0.64 1.17
CA LYS A 118 5.05 -0.46 2.06
C LYS A 118 6.57 -0.62 2.23
N ALA A 119 7.31 0.48 2.15
CA ALA A 119 8.76 0.48 2.34
C ALA A 119 9.20 -0.02 3.73
N ASP A 120 8.32 0.02 4.73
CA ASP A 120 8.53 -0.53 6.08
C ASP A 120 8.71 -2.06 6.10
N LEU A 121 8.26 -2.76 5.06
CA LEU A 121 8.39 -4.21 4.95
C LEU A 121 9.80 -4.65 4.51
N LEU A 122 10.61 -3.74 3.98
CA LEU A 122 11.92 -4.05 3.41
C LEU A 122 12.97 -4.29 4.51
N SER A 123 13.73 -5.38 4.37
CA SER A 123 14.83 -5.70 5.28
C SER A 123 16.12 -4.98 4.85
N PRO A 124 16.73 -4.11 5.67
CA PRO A 124 17.92 -3.36 5.27
C PRO A 124 19.16 -4.27 5.21
N ASP A 125 19.77 -4.38 4.02
CA ASP A 125 21.02 -5.12 3.79
C ASP A 125 22.26 -4.21 3.81
N CYS A 126 22.14 -2.97 3.34
CA CYS A 126 23.17 -1.94 3.36
C CYS A 126 22.62 -0.57 3.80
N ARG A 127 23.49 0.46 3.93
CA ARG A 127 23.06 1.81 4.34
C ARG A 127 22.21 2.51 3.28
N GLU A 128 22.48 2.24 2.00
CA GLU A 128 21.90 2.91 0.85
C GLU A 128 20.78 2.10 0.17
N TYR A 129 20.29 1.05 0.84
CA TYR A 129 19.32 0.12 0.26
C TYR A 129 18.05 0.83 -0.26
N LEU A 130 17.55 1.87 0.42
CA LEU A 130 16.41 2.66 -0.08
C LEU A 130 16.70 3.46 -1.35
N GLY A 131 17.96 3.85 -1.56
CA GLY A 131 18.40 4.48 -2.80
C GLY A 131 18.35 3.46 -3.94
N HIS A 132 18.98 2.30 -3.73
CA HIS A 132 18.96 1.19 -4.68
C HIS A 132 17.54 0.72 -5.03
N VAL A 133 16.68 0.52 -4.03
CA VAL A 133 15.26 0.14 -4.23
C VAL A 133 14.53 1.16 -5.10
N ARG A 134 14.79 2.47 -4.90
CA ARG A 134 14.19 3.54 -5.72
C ARG A 134 14.66 3.47 -7.17
N ASP A 135 15.95 3.20 -7.39
CA ASP A 135 16.53 3.13 -8.73
C ASP A 135 16.05 1.88 -9.49
N VAL A 136 15.91 0.75 -8.78
CA VAL A 136 15.28 -0.47 -9.30
C VAL A 136 13.81 -0.19 -9.66
N LEU A 137 13.03 0.43 -8.76
CA LEU A 137 11.64 0.78 -9.04
C LEU A 137 11.52 1.70 -10.27
N LYS A 138 12.39 2.71 -10.38
CA LYS A 138 12.44 3.61 -11.54
C LYS A 138 12.71 2.84 -12.83
N SER A 139 13.69 1.94 -12.82
CA SER A 139 14.07 1.12 -13.98
C SER A 139 12.94 0.16 -14.38
N THR A 140 12.25 -0.45 -13.40
CA THR A 140 11.09 -1.32 -13.64
C THR A 140 9.93 -0.53 -14.26
N CYS A 141 9.64 0.67 -13.75
CA CYS A 141 8.61 1.55 -14.31
C CYS A 141 8.91 1.94 -15.77
N GLN A 142 10.16 2.30 -16.07
CA GLN A 142 10.59 2.62 -17.43
C GLN A 142 10.48 1.42 -18.36
N SER A 143 10.88 0.23 -17.89
CA SER A 143 10.77 -1.03 -18.65
C SER A 143 9.32 -1.43 -18.91
N ALA A 144 8.39 -1.03 -18.05
CA ALA A 144 6.94 -1.23 -18.22
C ALA A 144 6.29 -0.20 -19.16
N GLY A 145 7.07 0.71 -19.78
CA GLY A 145 6.56 1.70 -20.72
C GLY A 145 6.02 2.98 -20.09
N LEU A 146 6.24 3.21 -18.79
CA LEU A 146 5.83 4.45 -18.14
C LEU A 146 6.74 5.61 -18.59
N SER A 147 6.14 6.66 -19.13
CA SER A 147 6.81 7.89 -19.55
C SER A 147 6.40 9.08 -18.66
N ASN A 148 7.05 10.23 -18.86
CA ASN A 148 6.77 11.46 -18.09
C ASN A 148 6.89 11.30 -16.56
N ILE A 149 7.80 10.44 -16.09
CA ILE A 149 8.07 10.23 -14.66
C ILE A 149 8.76 11.47 -14.08
N TYR A 150 8.01 12.30 -13.36
CA TYR A 150 8.52 13.49 -12.69
C TYR A 150 9.40 13.13 -11.48
N LYS A 151 8.94 12.18 -10.64
CA LYS A 151 9.68 11.76 -9.44
C LYS A 151 9.27 10.36 -8.99
N VAL A 152 10.27 9.59 -8.53
CA VAL A 152 10.05 8.33 -7.80
C VAL A 152 10.40 8.55 -6.33
N THR A 153 9.49 8.18 -5.44
CA THR A 153 9.69 8.24 -3.98
C THR A 153 9.25 6.94 -3.32
N LEU A 154 9.77 6.67 -2.12
CA LEU A 154 9.34 5.54 -1.30
C LEU A 154 8.55 6.07 -0.10
N ALA A 155 7.53 5.34 0.29
CA ALA A 155 6.68 5.68 1.43
C ALA A 155 6.18 4.43 2.16
N SER A 156 5.69 4.63 3.38
CA SER A 156 4.83 3.69 4.07
C SER A 156 3.61 4.46 4.58
N ALA A 157 2.45 4.20 3.99
CA ALA A 157 1.20 4.76 4.48
C ALA A 157 0.85 4.27 5.90
N LYS A 158 1.34 3.08 6.30
CA LYS A 158 1.12 2.50 7.63
C LYS A 158 1.95 3.20 8.70
N THR A 159 3.23 3.46 8.43
CA THR A 159 4.15 4.00 9.43
C THR A 159 4.42 5.49 9.29
N GLY A 160 3.89 6.11 8.23
CA GLY A 160 4.11 7.52 7.92
C GLY A 160 5.40 7.84 7.20
N PHE A 161 6.30 6.87 7.07
CA PHE A 161 7.60 7.08 6.44
C PHE A 161 7.44 7.66 5.04
N GLY A 162 8.15 8.75 4.73
CA GLY A 162 8.19 9.35 3.39
C GLY A 162 6.93 10.14 2.97
N ILE A 163 5.85 10.13 3.76
CA ILE A 163 4.61 10.85 3.45
C ILE A 163 4.85 12.38 3.43
N GLU A 164 5.61 12.92 4.39
CA GLU A 164 5.92 14.36 4.40
C GLU A 164 6.71 14.83 3.16
N ARG A 165 7.62 13.96 2.69
CA ARG A 165 8.40 14.19 1.48
C ARG A 165 7.50 14.17 0.25
N LEU A 166 6.57 13.22 0.20
CA LEU A 166 5.56 13.15 -0.86
C LEU A 166 4.70 14.42 -0.87
N ILE A 167 4.15 14.84 0.27
CA ILE A 167 3.36 16.07 0.39
C ILE A 167 4.15 17.30 -0.11
N SER A 168 5.43 17.38 0.23
CA SER A 168 6.30 18.48 -0.23
C SER A 168 6.47 18.49 -1.75
N ILE A 169 6.50 17.31 -2.39
CA ILE A 169 6.50 17.18 -3.85
C ILE A 169 5.14 17.58 -4.43
N LEU A 170 4.04 17.15 -3.81
CA LEU A 170 2.67 17.46 -4.26
C LEU A 170 2.37 18.96 -4.19
N PHE A 171 2.76 19.65 -3.12
CA PHE A 171 2.58 21.10 -3.02
C PHE A 171 3.33 21.91 -4.09
N ALA A 172 4.40 21.37 -4.69
CA ALA A 172 5.05 22.02 -5.82
C ALA A 172 4.11 22.12 -7.05
N PHE A 173 3.14 21.21 -7.18
CA PHE A 173 2.14 21.22 -8.24
C PHE A 173 0.93 22.10 -7.92
N TYR A 174 0.73 22.52 -6.66
CA TYR A 174 -0.38 23.40 -6.29
C TYR A 174 -0.37 24.71 -7.11
N LYS A 175 0.82 25.28 -7.36
CA LYS A 175 0.98 26.48 -8.21
C LYS A 175 0.50 26.28 -9.65
N LYS A 176 0.51 25.04 -10.15
CA LYS A 176 0.09 24.70 -11.51
C LYS A 176 -1.43 24.59 -11.65
N LYS A 177 -2.19 24.69 -10.55
CA LYS A 177 -3.65 24.71 -10.58
C LYS A 177 -4.25 23.44 -11.20
N VAL A 178 -3.77 22.28 -10.74
CA VAL A 178 -4.10 20.95 -11.30
C VAL A 178 -4.64 20.02 -10.22
N ASP A 179 -5.53 19.12 -10.63
CA ASP A 179 -6.04 18.05 -9.79
C ASP A 179 -5.04 16.89 -9.65
N LEU A 180 -5.22 16.07 -8.62
CA LEU A 180 -4.40 14.89 -8.34
C LEU A 180 -5.24 13.61 -8.43
N TYR A 181 -4.83 12.66 -9.27
CA TYR A 181 -5.46 11.34 -9.34
C TYR A 181 -4.54 10.26 -8.77
N ILE A 182 -5.00 9.52 -7.76
CA ILE A 182 -4.26 8.38 -7.20
C ILE A 182 -4.65 7.13 -7.97
N VAL A 183 -3.67 6.46 -8.58
CA VAL A 183 -3.86 5.30 -9.46
C VAL A 183 -2.96 4.15 -9.02
N GLY A 184 -3.40 2.91 -9.22
CA GLY A 184 -2.62 1.70 -8.93
C GLY A 184 -3.49 0.45 -8.85
N THR A 185 -2.87 -0.70 -8.61
CA THR A 185 -3.63 -1.95 -8.45
C THR A 185 -4.43 -2.00 -7.16
N ALA A 186 -5.34 -2.97 -7.07
CA ALA A 186 -5.86 -3.47 -5.81
C ALA A 186 -4.69 -3.89 -4.89
N ASN A 187 -4.81 -3.68 -3.59
CA ASN A 187 -3.79 -4.01 -2.57
C ASN A 187 -2.43 -3.27 -2.62
N ALA A 188 -2.17 -2.37 -3.59
CA ALA A 188 -0.98 -1.51 -3.59
C ALA A 188 -0.95 -0.53 -2.38
N GLY A 189 -2.10 -0.32 -1.74
CA GLY A 189 -2.28 0.55 -0.57
C GLY A 189 -2.68 1.98 -0.92
N LYS A 190 -3.39 2.19 -2.04
CA LYS A 190 -3.93 3.49 -2.45
C LYS A 190 -4.82 4.10 -1.37
N SER A 191 -5.80 3.36 -0.85
CA SER A 191 -6.72 3.88 0.17
C SER A 191 -6.01 4.19 1.49
N SER A 192 -4.98 3.41 1.85
CA SER A 192 -4.12 3.74 3.00
C SER A 192 -3.36 5.04 2.76
N LEU A 193 -2.83 5.24 1.55
CA LEU A 193 -2.13 6.47 1.18
C LEU A 193 -3.08 7.67 1.12
N PHE A 194 -4.28 7.50 0.57
CA PHE A 194 -5.34 8.51 0.55
C PHE A 194 -5.70 8.94 1.97
N ASN A 195 -5.93 7.98 2.87
CA ASN A 195 -6.20 8.27 4.28
C ASN A 195 -5.02 8.98 4.97
N ALA A 196 -3.78 8.60 4.66
CA ALA A 196 -2.60 9.28 5.19
C ALA A 196 -2.50 10.75 4.69
N LEU A 197 -2.86 11.01 3.44
CA LEU A 197 -2.91 12.37 2.88
C LEU A 197 -4.08 13.18 3.45
N LEU A 198 -5.25 12.57 3.59
CA LEU A 198 -6.44 13.16 4.22
C LEU A 198 -6.15 13.56 5.67
N ALA A 199 -5.41 12.73 6.39
CA ALA A 199 -4.99 12.97 7.77
C ALA A 199 -3.77 13.91 7.90
N SER A 200 -3.23 14.41 6.79
CA SER A 200 -2.09 15.33 6.79
C SER A 200 -2.54 16.78 6.58
N ASP A 201 -1.58 17.70 6.63
CA ASP A 201 -1.79 19.10 6.26
C ASP A 201 -2.01 19.31 4.75
N TYR A 202 -2.01 18.25 3.95
CA TYR A 202 -2.35 18.33 2.53
C TYR A 202 -3.86 18.57 2.29
N CYS A 203 -4.73 18.13 3.20
CA CYS A 203 -6.17 18.37 3.14
C CYS A 203 -6.56 19.65 3.88
N LYS A 204 -7.59 20.36 3.38
CA LYS A 204 -8.22 21.45 4.16
C LYS A 204 -8.78 20.89 5.48
N SER A 205 -8.57 21.62 6.56
CA SER A 205 -8.89 21.18 7.93
C SER A 205 -10.39 21.20 8.22
N SER A 206 -11.14 22.15 7.65
CA SER A 206 -12.63 22.14 7.61
C SER A 206 -13.16 20.84 6.99
N ALA A 207 -12.63 20.45 5.83
CA ALA A 207 -13.05 19.24 5.13
C ALA A 207 -12.66 17.93 5.83
N ARG A 208 -11.61 17.91 6.66
CA ARG A 208 -11.14 16.70 7.36
C ARG A 208 -12.20 16.13 8.30
N ASN A 209 -12.84 17.00 9.10
CA ASN A 209 -13.90 16.60 10.02
C ASN A 209 -15.19 16.19 9.32
N LEU A 210 -15.49 16.77 8.14
CA LEU A 210 -16.64 16.40 7.33
C LEU A 210 -16.44 15.08 6.57
N ILE A 211 -15.24 14.81 6.05
CA ILE A 211 -14.94 13.60 5.28
C ILE A 211 -14.79 12.37 6.18
N GLU A 212 -14.22 12.48 7.38
CA GLU A 212 -14.22 11.38 8.36
C GLU A 212 -15.66 10.92 8.72
N ARG A 213 -16.64 11.82 8.60
CA ARG A 213 -18.08 11.53 8.77
C ARG A 213 -18.75 11.06 7.46
N ALA A 214 -18.34 11.59 6.30
CA ALA A 214 -18.91 11.29 4.98
C ALA A 214 -18.27 10.10 4.25
N THR A 215 -17.14 9.54 4.70
CA THR A 215 -16.58 8.26 4.17
C THR A 215 -17.51 7.05 4.36
N VAL A 216 -18.70 7.26 4.94
CA VAL A 216 -19.82 6.34 5.09
C VAL A 216 -20.85 6.47 3.95
N SER A 217 -20.84 7.55 3.15
CA SER A 217 -21.82 7.83 2.10
C SER A 217 -21.21 8.44 0.82
N VAL A 218 -21.89 8.22 -0.30
CA VAL A 218 -21.50 8.71 -1.63
C VAL A 218 -21.71 10.22 -1.69
N TRP A 219 -20.71 10.97 -2.16
CA TRP A 219 -20.85 12.40 -2.44
C TRP A 219 -21.84 12.64 -3.58
N PRO A 220 -22.92 13.44 -3.39
CA PRO A 220 -23.84 13.78 -4.48
C PRO A 220 -23.14 14.73 -5.47
N GLY A 221 -23.31 14.48 -6.78
CA GLY A 221 -22.97 15.46 -7.82
C GLY A 221 -21.64 15.30 -8.57
N THR A 222 -21.08 14.09 -8.69
CA THR A 222 -19.91 13.87 -9.59
C THR A 222 -20.17 12.80 -10.65
N THR A 223 -19.78 13.09 -11.89
CA THR A 223 -19.87 12.24 -13.10
C THR A 223 -19.08 10.92 -13.05
N LEU A 224 -18.44 10.63 -11.91
CA LEU A 224 -17.42 9.58 -11.78
C LEU A 224 -17.48 8.76 -10.48
N ASN A 225 -18.33 9.09 -9.50
CA ASN A 225 -18.47 8.36 -8.22
C ASN A 225 -17.13 8.04 -7.51
N LEU A 226 -16.11 8.90 -7.63
CA LEU A 226 -14.81 8.74 -6.98
C LEU A 226 -14.78 9.42 -5.62
N LEU A 227 -14.07 8.82 -4.65
CA LEU A 227 -13.78 9.49 -3.37
C LEU A 227 -12.82 10.65 -3.62
N LYS A 228 -13.09 11.82 -3.03
CA LYS A 228 -12.26 13.01 -3.19
C LYS A 228 -12.14 13.85 -1.93
N PHE A 229 -11.03 14.58 -1.79
CA PHE A 229 -10.87 15.64 -0.78
C PHE A 229 -10.23 16.91 -1.38
N PRO A 230 -10.54 18.10 -0.85
CA PRO A 230 -9.99 19.35 -1.36
C PRO A 230 -8.56 19.57 -0.86
N ILE A 231 -7.67 19.95 -1.77
CA ILE A 231 -6.27 20.24 -1.48
C ILE A 231 -6.18 21.58 -0.75
N MET A 232 -5.42 21.60 0.35
CA MET A 232 -5.15 22.82 1.11
C MET A 232 -4.35 23.80 0.26
N ARG A 233 -4.74 25.08 0.28
CA ARG A 233 -3.94 26.17 -0.29
C ARG A 233 -2.76 26.48 0.63
N PRO A 234 -1.51 26.21 0.23
CA PRO A 234 -0.39 26.62 1.05
C PRO A 234 -0.13 28.12 0.87
N SER A 235 -0.31 28.92 1.92
CA SER A 235 0.17 30.30 1.92
C SER A 235 1.71 30.34 1.96
N HIS A 236 2.33 31.41 1.46
CA HIS A 236 3.79 31.56 1.50
C HIS A 236 4.34 31.41 2.94
N ARG A 237 3.59 31.93 3.92
CA ARG A 237 3.87 31.79 5.34
C ARG A 237 3.81 30.33 5.78
N VAL A 238 2.75 29.59 5.43
CA VAL A 238 2.62 28.16 5.76
C VAL A 238 3.76 27.34 5.16
N HIS A 239 4.13 27.61 3.91
CA HIS A 239 5.30 26.96 3.29
C HIS A 239 6.60 27.27 4.04
N ALA A 240 6.84 28.53 4.43
CA ALA A 240 8.03 28.90 5.18
C ALA A 240 8.07 28.23 6.56
N LEU A 241 6.95 28.26 7.30
CA LEU A 241 6.82 27.62 8.62
C LEU A 241 7.01 26.10 8.53
N ARG A 242 6.43 25.45 7.51
CA ARG A 242 6.64 24.03 7.24
C ARG A 242 8.11 23.72 6.99
N GLN A 243 8.80 24.51 6.16
CA GLN A 243 10.23 24.30 5.90
C GLN A 243 11.09 24.48 7.15
N ILE A 244 10.78 25.45 8.00
CA ILE A 244 11.46 25.66 9.28
C ILE A 244 11.23 24.45 10.20
N ARG A 245 9.99 23.97 10.36
CA ARG A 245 9.70 22.77 11.16
C ARG A 245 10.46 21.56 10.65
N LEU A 246 10.37 21.27 9.35
CA LEU A 246 11.04 20.10 8.77
C LEU A 246 12.56 20.15 9.00
N LYS A 247 13.18 21.34 8.92
CA LYS A 247 14.61 21.53 9.27
C LYS A 247 14.88 21.26 10.75
N GLN A 248 14.04 21.77 11.64
CA GLN A 248 14.14 21.54 13.09
C GLN A 248 13.96 20.06 13.45
N GLU A 249 12.95 19.40 12.90
CA GLU A 249 12.71 17.96 13.10
C GLU A 249 13.83 17.10 12.54
N LEU A 250 14.40 17.47 11.39
CA LEU A 250 15.59 16.79 10.86
C LEU A 250 16.81 16.95 11.80
N ALA A 251 17.01 18.13 12.38
CA ALA A 251 18.06 18.38 13.36
C ALA A 251 17.82 17.58 14.65
N GLN A 252 16.60 17.60 15.20
CA GLN A 252 16.20 16.81 16.36
C GLN A 252 16.32 15.31 16.10
N LYS A 253 15.93 14.81 14.92
CA LYS A 253 16.13 13.40 14.52
C LYS A 253 17.61 13.02 14.52
N LYS A 254 18.52 13.90 14.09
CA LYS A 254 19.98 13.65 14.16
C LYS A 254 20.45 13.53 15.62
N ILE A 255 20.01 14.43 16.48
CA ILE A 255 20.35 14.44 17.92
C ILE A 255 19.76 13.20 18.61
N ARG A 256 18.48 12.89 18.38
CA ARG A 256 17.80 11.70 18.92
C ARG A 256 18.50 10.42 18.49
N LYS A 257 18.90 10.30 17.22
CA LYS A 257 19.70 9.18 16.74
C LYS A 257 21.05 9.09 17.46
N GLN A 258 21.71 10.21 17.76
CA GLN A 258 22.93 10.21 18.58
C GLN A 258 22.67 9.74 20.01
N MET A 259 21.61 10.20 20.65
CA MET A 259 21.24 9.78 22.02
C MET A 259 20.82 8.31 22.09
N GLU A 260 20.05 7.82 21.12
CA GLU A 260 19.69 6.40 21.01
C GLU A 260 20.92 5.53 20.75
N ARG A 261 21.96 6.04 20.07
CA ARG A 261 23.25 5.31 19.94
C ARG A 261 23.91 5.09 21.28
N ILE A 262 23.93 6.10 22.15
CA ILE A 262 24.51 6.00 23.51
C ILE A 262 23.75 4.95 24.31
N LYS A 263 22.42 5.04 24.36
CA LYS A 263 21.57 4.09 25.10
C LYS A 263 21.61 2.65 24.54
N LYS A 264 21.76 2.47 23.23
CA LYS A 264 21.82 1.13 22.59
C LYS A 264 23.16 0.42 22.83
N LYS A 265 24.26 1.16 23.04
CA LYS A 265 25.55 0.57 23.48
C LYS A 265 25.44 -0.11 24.85
N GLU A 266 24.55 0.37 25.71
CA GLU A 266 24.37 -0.14 27.08
C GLU A 266 23.43 -1.35 27.16
N LYS A 267 22.40 -1.43 26.31
CA LYS A 267 21.30 -2.42 26.47
C LYS A 267 21.32 -3.62 25.51
N GLY A 268 22.25 -3.68 24.55
CA GLY A 268 22.44 -4.86 23.68
C GLY A 268 21.28 -5.26 22.76
N PHE A 269 20.18 -4.51 22.73
CA PHE A 269 18.94 -4.84 22.00
C PHE A 269 18.79 -4.00 20.73
N TYR A 270 18.63 -4.67 19.58
CA TYR A 270 18.50 -4.03 18.26
C TYR A 270 17.08 -4.25 17.72
N SER A 271 16.23 -3.23 17.81
CA SER A 271 14.99 -3.13 17.04
C SER A 271 15.18 -2.12 15.90
N TRP A 272 14.76 -2.49 14.68
CA TRP A 272 14.81 -1.64 13.49
C TRP A 272 13.39 -1.49 12.93
N GLU A 273 12.93 -0.24 12.84
CA GLU A 273 11.63 0.10 12.26
C GLU A 273 11.75 1.40 11.46
N LEU A 274 11.10 1.46 10.29
CA LEU A 274 10.89 2.69 9.53
C LEU A 274 9.61 3.36 10.03
N LYS A 275 9.71 4.34 10.93
CA LYS A 275 8.57 5.12 11.42
C LYS A 275 8.84 6.62 11.31
N GLU A 276 7.84 7.37 10.88
CA GLU A 276 7.81 8.84 10.93
C GLU A 276 6.43 9.29 11.42
N ASP A 277 6.37 10.20 12.39
CA ASP A 277 5.11 10.67 12.94
C ASP A 277 4.39 11.58 11.92
N VAL A 278 3.27 11.11 11.35
CA VAL A 278 2.44 11.90 10.41
C VAL A 278 1.52 12.88 11.13
N ASN A 279 1.18 12.58 12.39
CA ASN A 279 0.18 13.32 13.17
C ASN A 279 0.68 14.67 13.72
N VAL A 280 1.90 15.09 13.37
CA VAL A 280 2.50 16.39 13.77
C VAL A 280 2.58 17.37 12.58
N THR A 281 1.91 17.04 11.47
CA THR A 281 2.09 17.78 10.20
C THR A 281 1.42 19.15 10.15
N ASP A 282 0.41 19.45 10.98
CA ASP A 282 -0.28 20.75 11.01
C ASP A 282 -0.01 21.50 12.33
N ILE A 283 0.78 22.58 12.26
CA ILE A 283 1.22 23.41 13.42
C ILE A 283 0.34 24.65 13.59
N ARG A 284 -0.66 24.84 12.73
CA ARG A 284 -1.51 26.03 12.76
C ARG A 284 -2.48 25.95 13.93
N THR A 285 -2.64 27.07 14.63
CA THR A 285 -3.74 27.28 15.58
C THR A 285 -5.08 27.26 14.84
N HIS A 286 -6.18 26.91 15.50
CA HIS A 286 -7.53 26.94 14.89
C HIS A 286 -7.80 28.24 14.12
N PHE A 287 -7.47 29.39 14.72
CA PHE A 287 -7.59 30.71 14.09
C PHE A 287 -6.77 30.89 12.80
N THR A 288 -5.56 30.31 12.72
CA THR A 288 -4.72 30.42 11.51
C THR A 288 -5.15 29.48 10.41
N LYS A 289 -5.82 28.36 10.73
CA LYS A 289 -6.41 27.46 9.73
C LYS A 289 -7.54 28.15 8.96
N ASP A 290 -8.44 28.82 9.67
CA ASP A 290 -9.59 29.50 9.06
C ASP A 290 -9.17 30.64 8.13
N LEU A 291 -8.15 31.42 8.52
CA LEU A 291 -7.59 32.51 7.72
C LEU A 291 -6.92 32.01 6.43
N ASP A 292 -6.12 30.95 6.53
CA ASP A 292 -5.46 30.34 5.36
C ASP A 292 -6.49 29.71 4.41
N GLU A 293 -7.56 29.10 4.93
CA GLU A 293 -8.61 28.44 4.13
C GLU A 293 -9.52 29.44 3.40
N LYS A 294 -9.81 30.58 4.03
CA LYS A 294 -10.56 31.69 3.42
C LYS A 294 -9.72 32.52 2.43
N GLY A 295 -8.43 32.21 2.26
CA GLY A 295 -7.55 32.91 1.31
C GLY A 295 -7.18 34.33 1.75
N GLY A 296 -7.27 34.64 3.05
CA GLY A 296 -6.94 35.96 3.59
C GLY A 296 -5.44 36.27 3.45
N ALA A 297 -5.10 37.11 2.46
CA ALA A 297 -3.78 37.68 2.35
C ALA A 297 -3.61 38.80 3.39
N TRP A 298 -2.48 38.79 4.11
CA TRP A 298 -1.93 39.90 4.90
C TRP A 298 -2.83 40.55 5.95
N GLY A 299 -2.60 40.21 7.22
CA GLY A 299 -2.53 41.19 8.31
C GLY A 299 -3.73 42.11 8.59
N GLN A 300 -4.90 41.88 8.00
CA GLN A 300 -6.12 42.60 8.34
C GLN A 300 -7.15 41.60 8.86
N ALA A 301 -7.32 41.61 10.19
CA ALA A 301 -8.54 41.11 10.78
C ALA A 301 -9.66 42.10 10.43
N ILE A 302 -10.57 41.73 9.53
CA ILE A 302 -11.90 42.34 9.55
C ILE A 302 -12.63 41.69 10.72
N SER A 303 -12.34 42.19 11.92
CA SER A 303 -13.27 42.10 13.04
C SER A 303 -14.18 43.30 12.91
N ALA A 304 -15.43 43.08 12.48
CA ALA A 304 -16.46 44.08 12.70
C ALA A 304 -16.71 44.13 14.21
N TYR A 305 -16.12 45.14 14.86
CA TYR A 305 -16.30 45.40 16.28
C TYR A 305 -17.73 45.94 16.47
N CYS A 306 -18.65 45.10 16.92
CA CYS A 306 -19.92 45.57 17.51
C CYS A 306 -19.77 45.46 19.03
N SER A 307 -19.29 46.53 19.65
CA SER A 307 -19.39 46.68 21.11
C SER A 307 -20.86 46.79 21.51
N LYS A 308 -21.33 45.92 22.41
CA LYS A 308 -22.42 46.28 23.31
C LYS A 308 -21.86 47.15 24.44
N VAL A 309 -22.73 47.98 25.00
CA VAL A 309 -22.40 49.10 25.90
C VAL A 309 -22.01 48.64 27.32
N ASP A 310 -22.10 47.34 27.62
CA ASP A 310 -22.06 46.80 28.98
C ASP A 310 -20.77 46.02 29.35
N GLY A 311 -19.79 45.93 28.46
CA GLY A 311 -18.41 45.58 28.83
C GLY A 311 -18.18 44.16 29.39
N SER A 312 -19.12 43.23 29.22
CA SER A 312 -18.92 41.82 29.60
C SER A 312 -18.29 41.00 28.47
N LEU A 313 -17.31 40.15 28.83
CA LEU A 313 -16.66 39.18 27.94
C LEU A 313 -17.31 37.81 28.16
N GLU A 314 -18.04 37.29 27.17
CA GLU A 314 -18.43 35.87 27.16
C GLU A 314 -17.29 35.04 26.55
N HIS A 315 -16.82 34.05 27.31
CA HIS A 315 -16.14 32.89 26.75
C HIS A 315 -17.22 31.98 26.15
N GLU A 316 -17.40 32.00 24.83
CA GLU A 316 -18.23 31.00 24.16
C GLU A 316 -17.62 29.60 24.37
N ASN A 317 -18.16 28.87 25.35
CA ASN A 317 -18.05 27.42 25.45
C ASN A 317 -19.06 26.78 24.47
N THR A 318 -18.98 27.13 23.18
CA THR A 318 -19.70 26.43 22.13
C THR A 318 -18.93 25.18 21.78
N ARG A 319 -19.44 24.01 22.17
CA ARG A 319 -19.07 22.76 21.49
C ARG A 319 -19.31 23.01 20.00
N PRO A 320 -18.34 22.80 19.10
CA PRO A 320 -18.51 23.16 17.70
C PRO A 320 -19.72 22.41 17.13
N ILE A 321 -20.73 23.18 16.76
CA ILE A 321 -21.88 22.70 15.99
C ILE A 321 -21.28 22.11 14.70
N PRO A 322 -21.68 20.90 14.27
CA PRO A 322 -21.19 20.35 13.01
C PRO A 322 -21.49 21.34 11.87
N GLU A 323 -20.44 21.95 11.31
CA GLU A 323 -20.57 22.74 10.10
C GLU A 323 -21.22 21.88 9.02
N VAL A 324 -22.35 22.35 8.50
CA VAL A 324 -23.06 21.71 7.40
C VAL A 324 -22.18 21.85 6.16
N TYR A 325 -22.04 20.76 5.39
CA TYR A 325 -21.29 20.81 4.14
C TYR A 325 -21.91 21.84 3.20
N ASP A 326 -21.14 22.87 2.87
CA ASP A 326 -21.47 23.85 1.86
C ASP A 326 -20.59 23.60 0.63
N ALA A 327 -21.19 23.11 -0.46
CA ALA A 327 -20.48 22.77 -1.69
C ALA A 327 -19.85 24.03 -2.35
N ASP A 328 -20.50 25.17 -2.20
CA ASP A 328 -20.16 26.42 -2.89
C ASP A 328 -18.82 27.00 -2.36
N GLN A 329 -18.47 26.70 -1.11
CA GLN A 329 -17.19 27.10 -0.50
C GLN A 329 -15.97 26.41 -1.15
N TYR A 330 -16.16 25.30 -1.85
CA TYR A 330 -15.08 24.50 -2.42
C TYR A 330 -14.99 24.58 -3.94
N ASP A 331 -15.82 25.39 -4.59
CA ASP A 331 -15.94 25.43 -6.06
C ASP A 331 -14.62 25.84 -6.76
N GLN A 332 -13.80 26.67 -6.11
CA GLN A 332 -12.47 27.07 -6.59
C GLN A 332 -11.31 26.18 -6.08
N SER A 333 -11.61 25.03 -5.47
CA SER A 333 -10.59 24.13 -4.90
C SER A 333 -10.06 23.14 -5.94
N TYR A 334 -8.78 22.77 -5.82
CA TYR A 334 -8.23 21.59 -6.48
C TYR A 334 -8.49 20.35 -5.63
N TRP A 335 -8.64 19.21 -6.27
CA TRP A 335 -9.08 17.99 -5.61
C TRP A 335 -8.07 16.86 -5.75
N THR A 336 -8.02 16.02 -4.72
CA THR A 336 -7.38 14.71 -4.81
C THR A 336 -8.45 13.65 -4.95
N PHE A 337 -8.35 12.83 -5.99
CA PHE A 337 -9.30 11.77 -6.31
C PHE A 337 -8.65 10.40 -6.05
N ASP A 338 -9.33 9.53 -5.30
CA ASP A 338 -8.99 8.11 -5.22
C ASP A 338 -9.68 7.37 -6.36
N THR A 339 -8.93 6.60 -7.14
CA THR A 339 -9.48 5.78 -8.22
C THR A 339 -9.63 4.31 -7.78
N PRO A 340 -10.63 3.56 -8.28
CA PRO A 340 -10.74 2.14 -8.06
C PRO A 340 -9.44 1.41 -8.41
N GLY A 341 -9.07 0.41 -7.60
CA GLY A 341 -7.89 -0.41 -7.86
C GLY A 341 -8.11 -1.38 -9.02
N VAL A 342 -7.11 -1.50 -9.89
CA VAL A 342 -7.08 -2.53 -10.95
C VAL A 342 -6.75 -3.88 -10.37
N ILE A 343 -7.48 -4.91 -10.79
CA ILE A 343 -7.05 -6.29 -10.59
C ILE A 343 -6.00 -6.63 -11.63
N ASN A 344 -4.75 -6.86 -11.21
CA ASN A 344 -3.75 -7.39 -12.14
C ASN A 344 -3.94 -8.91 -12.25
N PRO A 345 -4.29 -9.47 -13.43
CA PRO A 345 -4.60 -10.90 -13.59
C PRO A 345 -3.44 -11.83 -13.26
N ASP A 346 -2.20 -11.33 -13.24
CA ASP A 346 -1.00 -12.08 -12.90
C ASP A 346 -0.75 -12.18 -11.38
N GLN A 347 -1.46 -11.41 -10.55
CA GLN A 347 -1.32 -11.51 -9.10
C GLN A 347 -2.00 -12.76 -8.55
N VAL A 348 -1.27 -13.49 -7.69
CA VAL A 348 -1.78 -14.70 -7.03
C VAL A 348 -2.88 -14.38 -6.02
N LEU A 349 -2.90 -13.17 -5.44
CA LEU A 349 -3.96 -12.74 -4.52
C LEU A 349 -5.37 -12.91 -5.09
N ASN A 350 -5.55 -12.80 -6.40
CA ASN A 350 -6.87 -12.93 -7.03
C ASN A 350 -7.44 -14.35 -6.92
N LEU A 351 -6.59 -15.34 -6.63
CA LEU A 351 -6.97 -16.74 -6.45
C LEU A 351 -7.25 -17.08 -4.98
N MET A 352 -7.00 -16.14 -4.07
CA MET A 352 -6.97 -16.37 -2.63
C MET A 352 -8.26 -15.90 -1.96
N THR A 353 -8.66 -16.62 -0.92
CA THR A 353 -9.74 -16.21 -0.01
C THR A 353 -9.27 -15.09 0.92
N ALA A 354 -10.20 -14.38 1.55
CA ALA A 354 -9.86 -13.30 2.50
C ALA A 354 -8.95 -13.79 3.66
N LYS A 355 -9.17 -15.01 4.16
CA LYS A 355 -8.35 -15.62 5.20
C LYS A 355 -6.92 -15.94 4.72
N GLU A 356 -6.78 -16.36 3.47
CA GLU A 356 -5.46 -16.62 2.88
C GLU A 356 -4.73 -15.30 2.57
N MET A 357 -5.45 -14.26 2.14
CA MET A 357 -4.87 -12.93 1.88
C MET A 357 -4.23 -12.31 3.12
N THR A 358 -4.84 -12.46 4.30
CA THR A 358 -4.26 -11.97 5.56
C THR A 358 -3.01 -12.75 5.96
N PHE A 359 -2.89 -14.02 5.56
CA PHE A 359 -1.70 -14.83 5.77
C PHE A 359 -0.56 -14.45 4.82
N LEU A 360 -0.89 -14.14 3.55
CA LEU A 360 0.10 -13.77 2.53
C LEU A 360 0.65 -12.35 2.70
N THR A 361 -0.20 -11.41 3.11
CA THR A 361 0.20 -10.00 3.21
C THR A 361 0.97 -9.75 4.50
N PRO A 362 2.28 -9.49 4.45
CA PRO A 362 3.06 -9.26 5.66
C PRO A 362 2.65 -7.95 6.35
N THR A 363 2.43 -8.01 7.66
CA THR A 363 2.15 -6.83 8.50
C THR A 363 3.41 -6.27 9.18
N THR A 364 4.47 -7.06 9.20
CA THR A 364 5.78 -6.74 9.77
C THR A 364 6.86 -6.89 8.71
N MET A 365 8.05 -6.35 8.99
CA MET A 365 9.21 -6.47 8.13
C MET A 365 9.43 -7.92 7.69
N VAL A 366 9.67 -8.09 6.39
CA VAL A 366 9.98 -9.38 5.77
C VAL A 366 11.25 -9.95 6.40
N VAL A 367 11.26 -11.27 6.63
CA VAL A 367 12.38 -11.97 7.27
C VAL A 367 13.16 -12.74 6.20
N PRO A 368 14.41 -12.33 5.88
CA PRO A 368 15.23 -13.02 4.91
C PRO A 368 15.70 -14.37 5.47
N ARG A 369 15.31 -15.47 4.83
CA ARG A 369 15.70 -16.84 5.23
C ARG A 369 16.67 -17.41 4.21
N CYS A 370 17.93 -17.55 4.64
CA CYS A 370 19.05 -17.98 3.80
C CYS A 370 19.15 -19.52 3.76
N LEU A 371 19.37 -20.09 2.58
CA LEU A 371 19.60 -21.52 2.37
C LEU A 371 20.57 -21.77 1.20
N ILE A 372 21.11 -23.00 1.13
CA ILE A 372 21.76 -23.51 -0.08
C ILE A 372 20.81 -24.49 -0.74
N LEU A 373 20.54 -24.30 -2.02
CA LEU A 373 19.83 -25.27 -2.84
C LEU A 373 20.87 -26.04 -3.69
N LYS A 374 20.98 -27.34 -3.45
CA LYS A 374 21.88 -28.21 -4.22
C LYS A 374 21.24 -28.64 -5.54
N PRO A 375 22.02 -29.18 -6.50
CA PRO A 375 21.45 -29.85 -7.66
C PRO A 375 20.48 -30.96 -7.25
N HIS A 376 19.36 -31.09 -7.97
CA HIS A 376 18.28 -32.02 -7.67
C HIS A 376 17.57 -31.80 -6.32
N GLU A 377 17.67 -30.63 -5.71
CA GLU A 377 16.81 -30.20 -4.60
C GLU A 377 15.72 -29.24 -5.08
N THR A 378 14.60 -29.26 -4.37
CA THR A 378 13.42 -28.42 -4.62
C THR A 378 13.13 -27.56 -3.40
N LEU A 379 12.88 -26.27 -3.61
CA LEU A 379 12.41 -25.34 -2.58
C LEU A 379 10.92 -25.07 -2.76
N PHE A 380 10.13 -25.38 -1.74
CA PHE A 380 8.74 -24.91 -1.62
C PHE A 380 8.69 -23.60 -0.84
N VAL A 381 7.88 -22.65 -1.33
CA VAL A 381 7.51 -21.42 -0.63
C VAL A 381 5.98 -21.40 -0.54
N SER A 382 5.47 -21.82 0.63
CA SER A 382 4.07 -22.22 0.78
C SER A 382 3.69 -23.37 -0.19
N GLY A 383 2.41 -23.69 -0.29
CA GLY A 383 1.84 -24.50 -1.36
C GLY A 383 1.60 -23.74 -2.66
N LEU A 384 2.08 -22.49 -2.78
CA LEU A 384 1.86 -21.64 -3.95
C LEU A 384 3.02 -21.68 -4.94
N PHE A 385 4.26 -21.79 -4.46
CA PHE A 385 5.44 -21.72 -5.32
C PHE A 385 6.41 -22.84 -5.02
N ARG A 386 7.00 -23.36 -6.09
CA ARG A 386 8.01 -24.42 -6.06
C ARG A 386 9.16 -24.05 -6.99
N LEU A 387 10.40 -24.22 -6.54
CA LEU A 387 11.61 -23.90 -7.30
C LEU A 387 12.48 -25.14 -7.38
N ASP A 388 12.62 -25.70 -8.57
CA ASP A 388 13.39 -26.92 -8.81
C ASP A 388 14.77 -26.57 -9.35
N SER A 389 15.81 -27.03 -8.64
CA SER A 389 17.18 -27.01 -9.11
C SER A 389 17.43 -28.24 -9.98
N LYS A 390 17.46 -28.05 -11.30
CA LYS A 390 17.80 -29.13 -12.26
C LYS A 390 19.30 -29.38 -12.32
N GLU A 391 19.82 -29.87 -13.45
CA GLU A 391 21.24 -30.09 -13.72
C GLU A 391 22.01 -28.76 -13.72
N CYS A 392 22.25 -28.25 -12.52
CA CYS A 392 23.08 -27.09 -12.26
C CYS A 392 24.45 -27.61 -11.82
N SER A 393 25.52 -27.15 -12.46
CA SER A 393 26.90 -27.59 -12.15
C SER A 393 27.41 -27.08 -10.80
N SER A 394 26.66 -26.21 -10.13
CA SER A 394 27.02 -25.64 -8.83
C SER A 394 25.82 -25.42 -7.93
N ASN A 395 26.07 -25.45 -6.62
CA ASN A 395 25.11 -25.03 -5.59
C ASN A 395 24.65 -23.58 -5.80
N MET A 396 23.38 -23.32 -5.52
CA MET A 396 22.82 -21.96 -5.50
C MET A 396 22.59 -21.50 -4.07
N PHE A 397 22.95 -20.26 -3.78
CA PHE A 397 22.64 -19.63 -2.50
C PHE A 397 21.36 -18.82 -2.65
N LEU A 398 20.31 -19.24 -1.96
CA LEU A 398 19.00 -18.62 -2.04
C LEU A 398 18.70 -17.87 -0.74
N THR A 399 18.03 -16.73 -0.87
CA THR A 399 17.45 -16.01 0.27
C THR A 399 15.97 -15.77 0.00
N VAL A 400 15.11 -16.41 0.79
CA VAL A 400 13.66 -16.23 0.68
C VAL A 400 13.26 -15.03 1.52
N HIS A 401 12.76 -13.99 0.86
CA HIS A 401 12.21 -12.78 1.44
C HIS A 401 10.68 -12.88 1.40
N SER A 402 10.07 -13.39 2.47
CA SER A 402 8.61 -13.47 2.62
C SER A 402 8.17 -13.21 4.06
N GLY A 403 6.85 -13.11 4.27
CA GLY A 403 6.27 -12.97 5.60
C GLY A 403 6.74 -14.08 6.56
N PRO A 404 6.87 -13.78 7.86
CA PRO A 404 7.44 -14.72 8.84
C PRO A 404 6.64 -16.02 8.96
N ASN A 405 5.34 -15.94 8.69
CA ASN A 405 4.42 -17.09 8.79
C ASN A 405 4.40 -17.95 7.53
N ILE A 406 4.99 -17.52 6.41
CA ILE A 406 5.01 -18.30 5.17
C ILE A 406 5.96 -19.49 5.34
N PRO A 407 5.51 -20.75 5.31
CA PRO A 407 6.41 -21.88 5.46
C PRO A 407 7.31 -22.05 4.23
N ILE A 408 8.53 -22.53 4.46
CA ILE A 408 9.47 -22.90 3.39
C ILE A 408 10.07 -24.26 3.68
N HIS A 409 10.17 -25.10 2.65
CA HIS A 409 10.67 -26.47 2.77
C HIS A 409 11.63 -26.81 1.65
N VAL A 410 12.66 -27.61 1.96
CA VAL A 410 13.58 -28.14 0.95
C VAL A 410 13.45 -29.66 0.97
N VAL A 411 13.19 -30.24 -0.20
CA VAL A 411 13.07 -31.68 -0.41
C VAL A 411 13.90 -32.11 -1.61
N THR A 412 14.09 -33.42 -1.80
CA THR A 412 14.69 -33.91 -3.04
C THR A 412 13.68 -33.74 -4.18
N THR A 413 14.16 -33.41 -5.38
CA THR A 413 13.28 -33.15 -6.54
C THR A 413 12.48 -34.38 -6.95
N ARG A 414 13.01 -35.58 -6.68
CA ARG A 414 12.32 -36.86 -6.93
C ARG A 414 11.10 -37.06 -6.02
N GLU A 415 11.14 -36.50 -4.81
CA GLU A 415 10.05 -36.62 -3.82
C GLU A 415 9.09 -35.43 -3.88
N ALA A 416 9.41 -34.39 -4.65
CA ALA A 416 8.71 -33.11 -4.59
C ALA A 416 7.22 -33.20 -4.98
N ASP A 417 6.88 -34.01 -6.00
CA ASP A 417 5.48 -34.23 -6.40
C ASP A 417 4.70 -34.93 -5.29
N HIS A 418 5.23 -36.04 -4.76
CA HIS A 418 4.62 -36.77 -3.66
C HIS A 418 4.49 -35.92 -2.39
N PHE A 419 5.51 -35.13 -2.07
CA PHE A 419 5.49 -34.20 -0.95
C PHE A 419 4.37 -33.16 -1.14
N TYR A 420 4.23 -32.58 -2.32
CA TYR A 420 3.19 -31.59 -2.60
C TYR A 420 1.78 -32.18 -2.45
N GLU A 421 1.52 -33.32 -3.08
CA GLU A 421 0.21 -34.00 -3.03
C GLU A 421 -0.20 -34.38 -1.61
N THR A 422 0.76 -34.84 -0.79
CA THR A 422 0.50 -35.27 0.58
C THR A 422 0.20 -34.09 1.51
N HIS A 423 0.73 -32.91 1.21
CA HIS A 423 0.81 -31.80 2.15
C HIS A 423 0.04 -30.55 1.74
N ILE A 424 -0.44 -30.45 0.49
CA ILE A 424 -1.24 -29.31 0.03
C ILE A 424 -2.54 -29.20 0.83
N GLY A 425 -2.93 -27.97 1.20
CA GLY A 425 -4.08 -27.71 2.09
C GLY A 425 -3.79 -27.87 3.58
N LYS A 426 -2.64 -28.43 3.97
CA LYS A 426 -2.24 -28.63 5.39
C LYS A 426 -1.33 -27.50 5.87
N GLU A 427 -1.23 -27.37 7.20
CA GLU A 427 -0.41 -26.34 7.88
C GLU A 427 1.05 -26.33 7.40
N ILE A 428 1.61 -27.51 7.06
CA ILE A 428 2.99 -27.65 6.61
C ILE A 428 3.29 -26.81 5.36
N LEU A 429 2.37 -26.72 4.39
CA LEU A 429 2.50 -25.88 3.19
C LEU A 429 1.75 -24.56 3.33
N GLY A 430 1.06 -24.32 4.45
CA GLY A 430 0.38 -23.07 4.74
C GLY A 430 -0.75 -22.79 3.75
N VAL A 431 -0.55 -21.82 2.86
CA VAL A 431 -1.53 -21.42 1.83
C VAL A 431 -1.24 -22.15 0.52
N PRO A 432 -2.25 -22.62 -0.22
CA PRO A 432 -3.69 -22.50 0.03
C PRO A 432 -4.21 -23.37 1.18
N ILE A 433 -5.21 -22.85 1.90
CA ILE A 433 -5.88 -23.51 3.04
C ILE A 433 -7.24 -24.03 2.58
N GLY A 434 -7.51 -25.31 2.80
CA GLY A 434 -8.85 -25.87 2.62
C GLY A 434 -8.87 -27.29 2.06
N ASP A 435 -10.09 -27.80 1.91
CA ASP A 435 -10.35 -29.18 1.51
C ASP A 435 -10.20 -29.39 0.00
N LYS A 436 -10.32 -30.65 -0.45
CA LYS A 436 -10.19 -31.04 -1.87
C LYS A 436 -11.04 -30.18 -2.82
N GLU A 437 -12.23 -29.75 -2.40
CA GLU A 437 -13.11 -28.89 -3.20
C GLU A 437 -12.57 -27.46 -3.36
N ARG A 438 -11.88 -26.91 -2.36
CA ARG A 438 -11.23 -25.59 -2.45
C ARG A 438 -10.00 -25.65 -3.35
N LEU A 439 -9.23 -26.74 -3.23
CA LEU A 439 -8.01 -26.97 -4.00
C LEU A 439 -8.30 -27.24 -5.47
N SER A 440 -9.41 -27.91 -5.80
CA SER A 440 -9.80 -28.15 -7.20
C SER A 440 -10.17 -26.86 -7.96
N LYS A 441 -10.52 -25.78 -7.25
CA LYS A 441 -10.79 -24.46 -7.83
C LYS A 441 -9.51 -23.68 -8.15
N LEU A 442 -8.35 -24.13 -7.67
CA LEU A 442 -7.07 -23.48 -7.96
C LEU A 442 -6.44 -24.02 -9.24
N PRO A 443 -5.81 -23.17 -10.06
CA PRO A 443 -4.98 -23.62 -11.16
C PRO A 443 -3.84 -24.51 -10.65
N SER A 444 -3.49 -25.53 -11.44
CA SER A 444 -2.31 -26.36 -11.16
C SER A 444 -1.02 -25.54 -11.20
N LEU A 445 0.03 -26.07 -10.56
CA LEU A 445 1.35 -25.48 -10.59
C LEU A 445 1.99 -25.70 -11.95
N VAL A 446 2.30 -24.61 -12.68
CA VAL A 446 2.88 -24.66 -14.02
C VAL A 446 4.26 -24.04 -14.00
N ALA A 447 5.24 -24.77 -14.55
CA ALA A 447 6.64 -24.35 -14.61
C ALA A 447 6.88 -23.16 -15.55
N LYS A 448 7.86 -22.34 -15.15
CA LYS A 448 8.55 -21.32 -15.94
C LYS A 448 10.05 -21.49 -15.74
N LYS A 449 10.77 -21.74 -16.84
CA LYS A 449 12.24 -21.87 -16.82
C LYS A 449 12.87 -20.49 -16.67
N LEU A 450 13.75 -20.33 -15.68
CA LEU A 450 14.52 -19.12 -15.44
C LEU A 450 16.00 -19.45 -15.34
N THR A 451 16.82 -18.59 -15.94
CA THR A 451 18.28 -18.68 -15.88
C THR A 451 18.84 -17.46 -15.16
N VAL A 452 19.83 -17.63 -14.30
CA VAL A 452 20.51 -16.55 -13.57
C VAL A 452 22.02 -16.66 -13.79
N LEU A 453 22.62 -15.64 -14.39
CA LEU A 453 24.07 -15.54 -14.50
C LEU A 453 24.66 -15.09 -13.17
N GLY A 454 25.65 -15.81 -12.66
CA GLY A 454 26.26 -15.54 -11.36
C GLY A 454 27.21 -14.36 -11.38
N GLU A 455 27.04 -13.46 -10.40
CA GLU A 455 27.99 -12.38 -10.08
C GLU A 455 28.97 -12.76 -8.96
N GLY A 456 28.81 -13.94 -8.36
CA GLY A 456 29.59 -14.43 -7.23
C GLY A 456 28.71 -14.89 -6.06
N GLU A 457 29.24 -15.80 -5.25
CA GLU A 457 28.51 -16.43 -4.12
C GLU A 457 28.24 -15.48 -2.94
N LYS A 458 28.64 -14.22 -3.03
CA LYS A 458 28.50 -13.23 -1.94
C LYS A 458 27.50 -12.13 -2.26
N VAL A 459 26.99 -12.10 -3.50
CA VAL A 459 26.12 -11.04 -4.02
C VAL A 459 24.97 -11.71 -4.75
N ALA A 460 23.73 -11.32 -4.43
CA ALA A 460 22.58 -11.78 -5.19
C ALA A 460 22.59 -11.12 -6.57
N ALA A 461 22.58 -11.94 -7.62
CA ALA A 461 22.63 -11.51 -9.01
C ALA A 461 21.23 -11.13 -9.52
N ALA A 462 20.20 -11.85 -9.09
CA ALA A 462 18.82 -11.62 -9.49
C ALA A 462 17.85 -11.97 -8.37
N ASP A 463 16.62 -11.47 -8.47
CA ASP A 463 15.49 -11.97 -7.69
C ASP A 463 14.49 -12.69 -8.59
N ILE A 464 13.93 -13.76 -8.05
CA ILE A 464 12.72 -14.40 -8.56
C ILE A 464 11.57 -13.86 -7.72
N GLN A 465 10.80 -12.95 -8.31
CA GLN A 465 9.59 -12.41 -7.72
C GLN A 465 8.52 -13.51 -7.68
N LEU A 466 7.92 -13.69 -6.50
CA LEU A 466 6.81 -14.59 -6.23
C LEU A 466 5.61 -13.70 -5.83
N SER A 467 4.81 -13.29 -6.81
CA SER A 467 3.81 -12.23 -6.63
C SER A 467 2.96 -12.47 -5.38
N SER A 468 2.81 -11.39 -4.60
CA SER A 468 2.04 -11.35 -3.35
C SER A 468 2.55 -12.20 -2.17
N VAL A 469 3.59 -13.03 -2.36
CA VAL A 469 4.23 -13.81 -1.29
C VAL A 469 5.56 -13.19 -0.88
N GLY A 470 6.32 -12.69 -1.85
CA GLY A 470 7.65 -12.12 -1.65
C GLY A 470 8.57 -12.37 -2.84
N TRP A 471 9.86 -12.60 -2.57
CA TRP A 471 10.82 -12.95 -3.61
C TRP A 471 11.93 -13.87 -3.10
N VAL A 472 12.63 -14.52 -4.02
CA VAL A 472 13.83 -15.32 -3.73
C VAL A 472 15.02 -14.68 -4.41
N SER A 473 15.96 -14.16 -3.62
CA SER A 473 17.23 -13.66 -4.14
C SER A 473 18.18 -14.82 -4.43
N VAL A 474 18.77 -14.83 -5.62
CA VAL A 474 19.60 -15.91 -6.14
C VAL A 474 21.05 -15.42 -6.28
N ALA A 475 21.97 -16.07 -5.58
CA ALA A 475 23.40 -15.90 -5.75
C ALA A 475 24.02 -17.20 -6.30
N VAL A 476 24.77 -17.05 -7.38
CA VAL A 476 25.45 -18.13 -8.09
C VAL A 476 26.93 -17.75 -8.20
N LYS A 477 27.80 -18.76 -8.23
CA LYS A 477 29.24 -18.55 -8.45
C LYS A 477 29.46 -17.74 -9.73
N LYS A 478 30.49 -16.88 -9.70
CA LYS A 478 30.79 -15.97 -10.81
C LYS A 478 30.98 -16.77 -12.10
N ASP A 479 30.43 -16.25 -13.21
CA ASP A 479 30.53 -16.82 -14.56
C ASP A 479 29.85 -18.20 -14.72
N MET A 480 29.09 -18.65 -13.71
CA MET A 480 28.26 -19.85 -13.77
C MET A 480 26.79 -19.47 -13.97
N VAL A 481 26.01 -20.37 -14.57
CA VAL A 481 24.57 -20.16 -14.81
C VAL A 481 23.76 -21.05 -13.86
N GLY A 482 22.95 -20.42 -13.02
CA GLY A 482 21.94 -21.09 -12.22
C GLY A 482 20.66 -21.30 -13.05
N MET A 483 20.21 -22.54 -13.16
CA MET A 483 18.97 -22.90 -13.87
C MET A 483 17.90 -23.36 -12.87
N LEU A 484 16.75 -22.70 -12.89
CA LEU A 484 15.62 -22.99 -12.01
C LEU A 484 14.35 -23.16 -12.83
N GLU A 485 13.59 -24.21 -12.54
CA GLU A 485 12.19 -24.30 -12.95
C GLU A 485 11.31 -23.83 -11.81
N VAL A 486 10.65 -22.69 -12.01
CA VAL A 486 9.80 -22.07 -11.01
C VAL A 486 8.36 -22.35 -11.36
N PHE A 487 7.64 -23.00 -10.46
CA PHE A 487 6.24 -23.32 -10.61
C PHE A 487 5.39 -22.36 -9.77
N GLY A 488 4.27 -21.96 -10.34
CA GLY A 488 3.26 -21.13 -9.69
C GLY A 488 1.88 -21.44 -10.25
N PRO A 489 0.79 -21.02 -9.58
CA PRO A 489 -0.57 -21.39 -9.97
C PRO A 489 -0.87 -20.80 -11.36
N GLY A 490 -1.06 -21.66 -12.36
CA GLY A 490 -1.28 -21.24 -13.74
C GLY A 490 -0.13 -20.42 -14.34
N ARG A 491 1.10 -20.60 -13.85
CA ARG A 491 2.32 -19.85 -14.23
C ARG A 491 2.28 -18.36 -13.84
N LYS A 492 1.32 -17.94 -13.02
CA LYS A 492 1.14 -16.54 -12.64
C LYS A 492 2.16 -16.08 -11.60
N GLY A 493 2.50 -14.80 -11.64
CA GLY A 493 3.22 -14.12 -10.57
C GLY A 493 4.71 -14.44 -10.48
N ILE A 494 5.31 -15.02 -11.53
CA ILE A 494 6.73 -15.38 -11.58
C ILE A 494 7.48 -14.41 -12.51
N HIS A 495 8.28 -13.53 -11.92
CA HIS A 495 9.10 -12.56 -12.68
C HIS A 495 10.55 -12.61 -12.26
N LEU A 496 11.45 -12.43 -13.23
CA LEU A 496 12.88 -12.29 -12.97
C LEU A 496 13.21 -10.81 -12.88
N ARG A 497 13.79 -10.37 -11.76
CA ARG A 497 14.23 -9.00 -11.53
C ARG A 497 15.75 -8.94 -11.49
N ARG A 498 16.32 -8.02 -12.27
CA ARG A 498 17.76 -7.73 -12.33
C ARG A 498 17.97 -6.21 -12.36
N PRO A 499 18.84 -5.65 -11.49
CA PRO A 499 19.56 -6.32 -10.39
C PRO A 499 18.64 -6.75 -9.24
N ALA A 500 19.12 -7.61 -8.35
CA ALA A 500 18.41 -7.98 -7.13
C ALA A 500 18.13 -6.78 -6.22
N LEU A 501 17.01 -6.79 -5.50
CA LEU A 501 16.54 -5.73 -4.62
C LEU A 501 17.39 -5.63 -3.34
N MET A 502 17.78 -6.79 -2.78
CA MET A 502 18.66 -6.90 -1.62
C MET A 502 19.91 -7.68 -2.01
N ARG A 503 20.92 -6.98 -2.52
CA ARG A 503 22.12 -7.61 -3.09
C ARG A 503 23.01 -8.25 -2.02
N HIS A 504 23.04 -7.70 -0.81
CA HIS A 504 23.97 -8.09 0.24
C HIS A 504 23.36 -9.07 1.26
N TYR A 505 22.77 -10.16 0.78
CA TYR A 505 22.05 -11.13 1.61
C TYR A 505 22.89 -11.79 2.73
N LEU A 506 24.22 -11.84 2.60
CA LEU A 506 25.14 -12.39 3.62
C LEU A 506 24.97 -11.74 4.99
N GLN A 507 24.44 -10.52 5.03
CA GLN A 507 24.13 -9.81 6.26
C GLN A 507 23.04 -10.48 7.10
N PHE A 508 22.12 -11.19 6.44
CA PHE A 508 21.07 -11.96 7.07
C PHE A 508 21.51 -13.40 7.38
N LYS A 509 22.62 -13.86 6.80
CA LYS A 509 23.14 -15.22 6.93
C LYS A 509 23.87 -15.43 8.25
N GLY A 510 23.31 -16.29 9.12
CA GLY A 510 23.93 -16.76 10.36
C GLY A 510 24.69 -18.09 10.19
N LYS A 511 24.84 -18.82 11.30
CA LYS A 511 25.50 -20.15 11.31
C LYS A 511 24.63 -21.17 10.55
N ARG A 512 25.27 -22.14 9.89
CA ARG A 512 24.59 -23.27 9.25
C ARG A 512 23.81 -24.05 10.31
N ILE A 513 22.58 -24.47 9.98
CA ILE A 513 21.81 -25.38 10.83
C ILE A 513 22.21 -26.81 10.41
N GLY A 514 22.68 -27.61 11.37
CA GLY A 514 23.12 -28.99 11.13
C GLY A 514 22.05 -29.83 10.47
N ASN A 515 22.45 -30.73 9.58
CA ASN A 515 21.56 -31.64 8.84
C ASN A 515 20.44 -30.95 8.04
N SER A 516 20.65 -29.70 7.62
CA SER A 516 19.67 -28.96 6.83
C SER A 516 20.32 -28.09 5.74
N SER A 517 19.50 -27.69 4.77
CA SER A 517 19.88 -26.70 3.74
C SER A 517 19.89 -25.26 4.25
N PHE A 518 19.40 -25.01 5.47
CA PHE A 518 19.15 -23.68 6.01
C PHE A 518 20.30 -23.11 6.85
N TYR A 519 20.31 -21.78 6.95
CA TYR A 519 21.12 -21.03 7.91
C TYR A 519 20.21 -20.37 8.94
N ARG A 520 20.72 -20.19 10.17
CA ARG A 520 20.07 -19.32 11.15
C ARG A 520 19.98 -17.90 10.59
N THR A 521 18.85 -17.24 10.75
CA THR A 521 18.67 -15.85 10.32
C THR A 521 19.28 -14.89 11.34
N LYS A 522 20.08 -13.93 10.87
CA LYS A 522 20.45 -12.75 11.66
C LYS A 522 19.34 -11.70 11.51
N PRO A 523 18.93 -11.03 12.60
CA PRO A 523 17.90 -10.01 12.53
C PRO A 523 18.33 -8.88 11.57
N PRO A 524 17.43 -8.39 10.70
CA PRO A 524 17.72 -7.25 9.82
C PRO A 524 18.14 -6.03 10.64
N GLY A 525 19.06 -5.22 10.10
CA GLY A 525 19.59 -4.05 10.79
C GLY A 525 20.77 -4.32 11.74
N TRP A 526 21.14 -5.57 11.98
CA TRP A 526 22.36 -5.91 12.76
C TRP A 526 23.65 -5.29 12.18
N VAL A 527 23.69 -5.10 10.85
CA VAL A 527 24.80 -4.43 10.15
C VAL A 527 24.77 -2.93 10.32
N MET A 528 23.57 -2.35 10.29
CA MET A 528 23.36 -0.92 10.58
C MET A 528 23.82 -0.59 12.01
N ALA A 529 23.77 -1.57 12.91
CA ALA A 529 24.27 -1.48 14.28
C ALA A 529 25.79 -1.65 14.42
N LYS A 530 26.44 -2.51 13.64
CA LYS A 530 27.85 -2.89 13.85
C LYS A 530 28.91 -2.04 13.13
N LYS A 531 28.56 -1.33 12.04
CA LYS A 531 29.54 -0.67 11.16
C LYS A 531 29.53 0.86 11.21
N THR A 532 29.15 1.50 12.31
CA THR A 532 29.45 2.93 12.54
C THR A 532 30.69 3.05 13.40
N TYR A 533 31.85 2.81 12.78
CA TYR A 533 33.12 3.39 13.18
C TYR A 533 33.34 4.66 12.37
#